data_AF-A0A7R9QH12-F1
#
_entry.id   AF-A0A7R9QH12-F1
#
_cell.length_a   1.000
_cell.length_b   1.000
_cell.length_c   1.000
_cell.angle_alpha   90.00
_cell.angle_beta   90.00
_cell.angle_gamma   90.00
#
_symmetry.space_group_name_H-M   'P 1'
#
loop_
_entity.id
_entity.type
_entity.pdbx_description
1 polymer ?
#
loop_
_entity_poly.entity_id
_entity_poly.type
_entity_poly.pdbx_seq_one_letter_code
_entity_poly.pdbx_strand_id
1 'polypeptide(L)'
;MLQSRPVTNLDNSYTDYEIMHELDSSHPTEFEIYSRAHWGENFPGATSWTALQIHWGNKSSFVRRSLAMRLSTVEDYNPFVENMGCEYNQVMFNISNGAMTGFFEGYPKSKPAVSMVLACAEVPNNLREIAKSIKNKESFRQLSDEEALQVLIKGTDESSAKFKQFLERNCLMRRRFKGYREADAMYKPWKGNPMPCIKTIKTMLSGSGEQLEPKVEKSVDQVLDELKTPLTPIRKFLIKNIFLPYTRRGVGYRELSKYFMIWMNNHLKDGFWYLAQQMANEGLIPSVDSFFYLTADEVEAL
;
A
#
# COMPACT_ATOMS: atom_id res chain seq x y z
N MET A 1 15.46 34.52 -19.24
CA MET A 1 15.90 33.71 -20.38
C MET A 1 16.25 32.33 -19.85
N LEU A 2 15.36 31.35 -20.04
CA LEU A 2 15.62 29.95 -19.70
C LEU A 2 16.47 29.36 -20.82
N GLN A 3 17.76 29.16 -20.54
CA GLN A 3 18.69 28.56 -21.48
C GLN A 3 18.51 27.03 -21.39
N SER A 4 17.74 26.44 -22.31
CA SER A 4 17.72 24.99 -22.50
C SER A 4 19.09 24.59 -23.03
N ARG A 5 19.80 23.72 -22.31
CA ARG A 5 20.98 23.07 -22.88
C ARG A 5 20.50 22.03 -23.91
N PRO A 6 21.18 21.88 -25.05
CA PRO A 6 20.91 20.78 -25.97
C PRO A 6 21.07 19.45 -25.23
N VAL A 7 20.09 18.56 -25.38
CA VAL A 7 20.15 17.20 -24.84
C VAL A 7 21.27 16.47 -25.59
N THR A 8 22.43 16.33 -24.96
CA THR A 8 23.66 15.82 -25.59
C THR A 8 23.87 14.31 -25.39
N ASN A 9 22.80 13.58 -25.08
CA ASN A 9 22.88 12.13 -24.81
C ASN A 9 21.76 11.29 -25.46
N LEU A 10 21.02 11.82 -26.44
CA LEU A 10 19.96 11.06 -27.13
C LEU A 10 20.45 10.24 -28.32
N ASP A 11 21.68 10.45 -28.81
CA ASP A 11 22.02 10.05 -30.18
C ASP A 11 22.54 8.62 -30.37
N ASN A 12 22.47 7.71 -29.40
CA ASN A 12 22.93 6.32 -29.65
C ASN A 12 22.29 5.19 -28.81
N SER A 13 21.35 5.48 -27.91
CA SER A 13 20.79 4.42 -27.03
C SER A 13 19.34 4.06 -27.28
N TYR A 14 18.57 4.87 -28.02
CA TYR A 14 17.16 4.63 -28.27
C TYR A 14 16.86 4.68 -29.77
N THR A 15 16.17 3.68 -30.26
CA THR A 15 15.68 3.59 -31.64
C THR A 15 14.45 4.49 -31.83
N ASP A 16 14.19 4.94 -33.07
CA ASP A 16 12.96 5.67 -33.41
C ASP A 16 11.69 4.92 -32.97
N TYR A 17 11.77 3.58 -32.96
CA TYR A 17 10.72 2.72 -32.44
C TYR A 17 10.49 2.91 -30.93
N GLU A 18 11.54 2.90 -30.11
CA GLU A 18 11.44 3.13 -28.65
C GLU A 18 10.94 4.55 -28.33
N ILE A 19 11.34 5.56 -29.11
CA ILE A 19 10.89 6.95 -28.95
C ILE A 19 9.39 7.09 -29.29
N MET A 20 8.94 6.45 -30.37
CA MET A 20 7.53 6.53 -30.80
C MET A 20 6.57 5.82 -29.84
N HIS A 21 7.03 4.79 -29.13
CA HIS A 21 6.21 3.95 -28.26
C HIS A 21 6.53 4.17 -26.76
N GLU A 22 7.31 5.20 -26.41
CA GLU A 22 7.67 5.53 -25.01
C GLU A 22 6.44 5.81 -24.13
N LEU A 23 5.35 6.28 -24.75
CA LEU A 23 4.08 6.58 -24.07
C LEU A 23 2.99 5.55 -24.35
N ASP A 24 3.30 4.46 -25.06
CA ASP A 24 2.34 3.40 -25.33
C ASP A 24 2.20 2.51 -24.08
N SER A 25 1.12 2.71 -23.32
CA SER A 25 0.77 1.79 -22.24
C SER A 25 -0.04 0.61 -22.82
N SER A 26 0.58 -0.57 -22.90
CA SER A 26 -0.19 -1.74 -23.35
C SER A 26 -1.27 -2.11 -22.34
N HIS A 27 -2.44 -2.45 -22.86
CA HIS A 27 -3.44 -3.20 -22.13
C HIS A 27 -3.32 -4.66 -22.61
N PRO A 28 -2.71 -5.57 -21.82
CA PRO A 28 -2.52 -6.96 -22.20
C PRO A 28 -3.81 -7.67 -22.61
N THR A 29 -4.95 -7.30 -22.00
CA THR A 29 -6.28 -7.84 -22.35
C THR A 29 -7.39 -6.84 -22.00
N GLU A 30 -8.58 -7.03 -22.56
CA GLU A 30 -9.82 -6.32 -22.17
C GLU A 30 -10.34 -6.67 -20.75
N PHE A 31 -9.71 -7.66 -20.10
CA PHE A 31 -10.09 -8.15 -18.78
C PHE A 31 -9.15 -7.68 -17.65
N GLU A 32 -8.20 -6.78 -17.96
CA GLU A 32 -7.27 -6.28 -16.98
C GLU A 32 -7.95 -5.42 -15.90
N ILE A 33 -7.60 -5.69 -14.63
CA ILE A 33 -8.07 -4.91 -13.49
C ILE A 33 -6.89 -4.11 -12.95
N TYR A 34 -6.83 -2.83 -13.33
CA TYR A 34 -5.84 -1.92 -12.76
C TYR A 34 -6.17 -1.55 -11.32
N SER A 35 -5.14 -1.61 -10.49
CA SER A 35 -5.14 -0.94 -9.22
C SER A 35 -4.67 0.49 -9.39
N ARG A 36 -5.50 1.42 -8.92
CA ARG A 36 -5.18 2.83 -8.87
C ARG A 36 -4.89 3.26 -7.44
N ALA A 37 -3.78 3.95 -7.27
CA ALA A 37 -3.35 4.54 -6.01
C ALA A 37 -2.99 6.00 -6.26
N HIS A 38 -3.42 6.90 -5.38
CA HIS A 38 -3.09 8.32 -5.52
C HIS A 38 -1.63 8.54 -5.10
N TRP A 39 -0.84 9.18 -5.96
CA TRP A 39 0.59 9.42 -5.72
C TRP A 39 0.79 10.16 -4.39
N GLY A 40 0.15 11.31 -4.22
CA GLY A 40 0.32 12.13 -3.01
C GLY A 40 -0.20 11.48 -1.72
N GLU A 41 -1.00 10.41 -1.81
CA GLU A 41 -1.45 9.65 -0.63
C GLU A 41 -0.44 8.56 -0.26
N ASN A 42 0.08 7.84 -1.26
CA ASN A 42 0.94 6.68 -1.06
C ASN A 42 2.42 7.07 -0.93
N PHE A 43 2.78 8.20 -1.53
CA PHE A 43 4.10 8.79 -1.61
C PHE A 43 4.02 10.30 -1.27
N PRO A 44 3.59 10.67 -0.04
CA PRO A 44 3.41 12.08 0.30
C PRO A 44 4.75 12.80 0.37
N GLY A 45 4.86 13.98 -0.24
CA GLY A 45 6.09 14.78 -0.21
C GLY A 45 7.26 14.13 -0.95
N ALA A 46 8.49 14.28 -0.43
CA ALA A 46 9.65 13.61 -0.98
C ALA A 46 9.63 12.11 -0.64
N THR A 47 9.85 11.28 -1.66
CA THR A 47 10.00 9.82 -1.55
C THR A 47 11.48 9.47 -1.51
N SER A 48 11.86 8.45 -0.74
CA SER A 48 13.25 7.98 -0.70
C SER A 48 13.73 7.50 -2.07
N TRP A 49 15.02 7.66 -2.36
CA TRP A 49 15.56 7.25 -3.65
C TRP A 49 15.51 5.72 -3.81
N THR A 50 15.71 4.98 -2.72
CA THR A 50 15.51 3.53 -2.69
C THR A 50 14.07 3.16 -3.02
N ALA A 51 13.06 3.88 -2.50
CA ALA A 51 11.66 3.65 -2.88
C ALA A 51 11.40 3.95 -4.36
N LEU A 52 12.02 5.01 -4.89
CA LEU A 52 11.94 5.31 -6.33
C LEU A 52 12.51 4.16 -7.17
N GLN A 53 13.63 3.57 -6.78
CA GLN A 53 14.23 2.45 -7.50
C GLN A 53 13.46 1.13 -7.39
N ILE A 54 12.81 0.87 -6.25
CA ILE A 54 11.97 -0.33 -6.08
C ILE A 54 10.75 -0.28 -7.00
N HIS A 55 10.11 0.88 -7.08
CA HIS A 55 8.80 1.04 -7.75
C HIS A 55 8.92 1.51 -9.20
N TRP A 56 9.93 2.32 -9.50
CA TRP A 56 10.12 2.99 -10.79
C TRP A 56 11.58 2.95 -11.26
N GLY A 57 12.37 2.01 -10.74
CA GLY A 57 13.67 1.71 -11.32
C GLY A 57 13.51 1.44 -12.82
N ASN A 58 14.50 1.87 -13.61
CA ASN A 58 14.51 1.64 -15.05
C ASN A 58 14.17 0.16 -15.32
N LYS A 59 13.08 -0.10 -16.06
CA LYS A 59 12.60 -1.46 -16.36
C LYS A 59 13.71 -2.32 -16.95
N SER A 60 14.56 -1.73 -17.77
CA SER A 60 15.75 -2.39 -18.31
C SER A 60 16.69 -2.88 -17.21
N SER A 61 16.86 -2.13 -16.12
CA SER A 61 17.66 -2.55 -14.95
C SER A 61 16.98 -3.66 -14.15
N PHE A 62 15.67 -3.59 -13.93
CA PHE A 62 14.91 -4.66 -13.28
C PHE A 62 14.98 -5.97 -14.07
N VAL A 63 14.83 -5.89 -15.39
CA VAL A 63 14.90 -7.04 -16.32
C VAL A 63 16.30 -7.60 -16.36
N ARG A 64 17.33 -6.77 -16.54
CA ARG A 64 18.73 -7.21 -16.51
C ARG A 64 19.06 -7.94 -15.20
N ARG A 65 18.61 -7.42 -14.06
CA ARG A 65 18.79 -8.07 -12.75
C ARG A 65 17.99 -9.37 -12.63
N SER A 66 16.75 -9.41 -13.11
CA SER A 66 15.92 -10.63 -13.09
C SER A 66 16.51 -11.74 -13.96
N LEU A 67 17.02 -11.39 -15.14
CA LEU A 67 17.76 -12.29 -16.03
C LEU A 67 19.06 -12.77 -15.37
N ALA A 68 19.84 -11.86 -14.77
CA ALA A 68 21.09 -12.20 -14.07
C ALA A 68 20.85 -13.15 -12.88
N MET A 69 19.76 -12.94 -12.14
CA MET A 69 19.33 -13.81 -11.04
C MET A 69 18.60 -15.08 -11.49
N ARG A 70 18.39 -15.27 -12.81
CA ARG A 70 17.63 -16.39 -13.40
C ARG A 70 16.21 -16.52 -12.84
N LEU A 71 15.59 -15.40 -12.47
CA LEU A 71 14.21 -15.34 -12.02
C LEU A 71 13.22 -15.30 -13.20
N SER A 72 13.68 -14.91 -14.38
CA SER A 72 12.92 -14.85 -15.62
C SER A 72 13.82 -15.18 -16.81
N THR A 73 13.22 -15.52 -17.95
CA THR A 73 13.89 -15.65 -19.25
C THR A 73 13.71 -14.39 -20.09
N VAL A 74 14.45 -14.27 -21.20
CA VAL A 74 14.30 -13.12 -22.11
C VAL A 74 12.94 -13.15 -22.79
N GLU A 75 12.43 -14.36 -23.03
CA GLU A 75 11.13 -14.65 -23.63
C GLU A 75 9.96 -14.24 -22.72
N ASP A 76 10.18 -14.22 -21.40
CA ASP A 76 9.19 -13.73 -20.42
C ASP A 76 9.06 -12.19 -20.41
N TYR A 77 10.01 -11.48 -21.02
CA TYR A 77 10.03 -10.02 -21.02
C TYR A 77 9.24 -9.45 -22.21
N ASN A 78 8.24 -8.64 -21.90
CA ASN A 78 7.52 -7.84 -22.87
C ASN A 78 7.71 -6.35 -22.57
N PRO A 79 8.46 -5.60 -23.39
CA PRO A 79 8.72 -4.18 -23.15
C PRO A 79 7.46 -3.31 -23.23
N PHE A 80 6.39 -3.81 -23.86
CA PHE A 80 5.13 -3.10 -23.99
C PHE A 80 4.25 -3.26 -22.75
N VAL A 81 4.48 -4.27 -21.90
CA VAL A 81 3.65 -4.54 -20.72
C VAL A 81 4.18 -3.77 -19.52
N GLU A 82 3.54 -2.63 -19.24
CA GLU A 82 3.82 -1.85 -18.04
C GLU A 82 3.10 -2.45 -16.83
N ASN A 83 3.83 -3.17 -15.96
CA ASN A 83 3.27 -3.68 -14.70
C ASN A 83 2.91 -2.55 -13.71
N MET A 84 3.57 -1.40 -13.83
CA MET A 84 3.34 -0.21 -13.02
C MET A 84 3.71 1.05 -13.81
N GLY A 85 2.85 2.05 -13.77
CA GLY A 85 3.01 3.37 -14.39
C GLY A 85 2.47 4.48 -13.48
N CYS A 86 2.89 5.72 -13.73
CA CYS A 86 2.38 6.90 -13.02
C CYS A 86 1.87 7.93 -14.03
N GLU A 87 0.56 8.17 -14.03
CA GLU A 87 -0.08 9.15 -14.91
C GLU A 87 -0.95 10.09 -14.09
N TYR A 88 -0.83 11.41 -14.31
CA TYR A 88 -1.69 12.42 -13.68
C TYR A 88 -1.85 12.27 -12.15
N ASN A 89 -0.75 12.02 -11.43
CA ASN A 89 -0.73 11.72 -9.98
C ASN A 89 -1.44 10.41 -9.57
N GLN A 90 -1.65 9.49 -10.51
CA GLN A 90 -2.19 8.16 -10.25
C GLN A 90 -1.14 7.11 -10.58
N VAL A 91 -0.79 6.31 -9.58
CA VAL A 91 -0.04 5.08 -9.80
C VAL A 91 -1.04 4.04 -10.26
N MET A 92 -0.83 3.53 -11.47
CA MET A 92 -1.59 2.44 -12.04
C MET A 92 -0.70 1.21 -12.08
N PHE A 93 -1.18 0.09 -11.57
CA PHE A 93 -0.42 -1.15 -11.59
C PHE A 93 -1.33 -2.35 -11.72
N ASN A 94 -0.80 -3.39 -12.35
CA ASN A 94 -1.46 -4.67 -12.51
C ASN A 94 -0.51 -5.79 -12.05
N ILE A 95 -0.94 -6.53 -11.03
CA ILE A 95 -0.18 -7.65 -10.45
C ILE A 95 -0.85 -9.00 -10.81
N SER A 96 -1.99 -8.96 -11.53
CA SER A 96 -2.80 -10.14 -11.82
C SER A 96 -2.34 -10.97 -13.01
N ASN A 97 -1.54 -10.38 -13.93
CA ASN A 97 -0.98 -11.06 -15.09
C ASN A 97 0.53 -11.30 -14.91
N GLY A 98 0.96 -12.57 -14.87
CA GLY A 98 2.37 -12.99 -14.83
C GLY A 98 2.67 -14.09 -13.81
N ALA A 99 3.90 -14.14 -13.29
CA ALA A 99 4.40 -15.13 -12.31
C ALA A 99 3.52 -15.30 -11.04
N MET A 100 2.59 -14.37 -10.83
CA MET A 100 1.70 -14.30 -9.67
C MET A 100 0.28 -14.82 -9.94
N THR A 101 -0.10 -15.14 -11.19
CA THR A 101 -1.46 -15.59 -11.55
C THR A 101 -1.92 -16.82 -10.75
N GLY A 102 -0.99 -17.76 -10.46
CA GLY A 102 -1.26 -18.94 -9.62
C GLY A 102 -1.60 -18.62 -8.16
N PHE A 103 -1.21 -17.46 -7.62
CA PHE A 103 -1.63 -17.03 -6.28
C PHE A 103 -3.10 -16.59 -6.24
N PHE A 104 -3.70 -16.29 -7.40
CA PHE A 104 -5.10 -15.88 -7.54
C PHE A 104 -6.03 -17.07 -7.87
N GLU A 105 -5.49 -18.24 -8.22
CA GLU A 105 -6.29 -19.46 -8.41
C GLU A 105 -6.97 -19.86 -7.09
N GLY A 106 -8.31 -19.85 -7.08
CA GLY A 106 -9.12 -20.14 -5.89
C GLY A 106 -9.69 -18.91 -5.19
N TYR A 107 -9.45 -17.69 -5.68
CA TYR A 107 -10.23 -16.52 -5.31
C TYR A 107 -11.62 -16.56 -6.00
N PRO A 108 -12.75 -16.26 -5.32
CA PRO A 108 -12.94 -15.79 -3.94
C PRO A 108 -13.19 -16.92 -2.91
N LYS A 109 -12.99 -18.19 -3.28
CA LYS A 109 -13.26 -19.36 -2.42
C LYS A 109 -12.29 -19.44 -1.22
N SER A 110 -11.13 -18.79 -1.30
CA SER A 110 -10.18 -18.68 -0.20
C SER A 110 -10.65 -17.68 0.87
N LYS A 111 -11.17 -18.18 2.00
CA LYS A 111 -11.42 -17.42 3.25
C LYS A 111 -10.32 -16.42 3.66
N PRO A 112 -9.00 -16.70 3.52
CA PRO A 112 -7.95 -15.79 4.00
C PRO A 112 -7.84 -14.43 3.27
N ALA A 113 -8.36 -14.29 2.06
CA ALA A 113 -8.30 -13.03 1.30
C ALA A 113 -9.56 -12.16 1.50
N VAL A 114 -10.73 -12.78 1.68
CA VAL A 114 -11.97 -12.07 2.05
C VAL A 114 -11.86 -11.46 3.45
N SER A 115 -11.19 -12.12 4.40
CA SER A 115 -10.88 -11.53 5.71
C SER A 115 -9.92 -10.33 5.63
N MET A 116 -9.29 -10.09 4.47
CA MET A 116 -8.24 -9.09 4.28
C MET A 116 -8.75 -7.77 3.69
N VAL A 117 -9.72 -7.85 2.78
CA VAL A 117 -10.53 -6.66 2.39
C VAL A 117 -11.29 -6.14 3.62
N LEU A 118 -11.80 -7.06 4.46
CA LEU A 118 -12.31 -6.72 5.80
C LEU A 118 -11.22 -6.05 6.65
N ALA A 119 -9.97 -6.51 6.62
CA ALA A 119 -8.88 -5.98 7.47
C ALA A 119 -8.56 -4.49 7.24
N CYS A 120 -8.76 -3.94 6.05
CA CYS A 120 -8.66 -2.48 5.80
C CYS A 120 -9.84 -1.70 6.35
N ALA A 121 -11.05 -2.24 6.21
CA ALA A 121 -12.23 -1.70 6.84
C ALA A 121 -12.21 -1.82 8.39
N GLU A 122 -11.50 -2.82 8.93
CA GLU A 122 -11.44 -3.13 10.36
C GLU A 122 -10.48 -2.24 11.14
N VAL A 123 -9.47 -1.61 10.51
CA VAL A 123 -8.50 -0.78 11.25
C VAL A 123 -9.19 0.38 11.99
N PRO A 124 -10.04 1.19 11.34
CA PRO A 124 -10.82 2.20 12.04
C PRO A 124 -11.72 1.62 13.14
N ASN A 125 -12.29 0.42 12.93
CA ASN A 125 -13.14 -0.24 13.92
C ASN A 125 -12.34 -0.70 15.14
N ASN A 126 -11.16 -1.28 14.95
CA ASN A 126 -10.27 -1.70 16.03
C ASN A 126 -9.77 -0.49 16.85
N LEU A 127 -9.36 0.59 16.17
CA LEU A 127 -8.97 1.83 16.85
C LEU A 127 -10.13 2.47 17.62
N ARG A 128 -11.34 2.37 17.08
CA ARG A 128 -12.58 2.81 17.75
C ARG A 128 -12.91 1.95 18.97
N GLU A 129 -12.75 0.62 18.90
CA GLU A 129 -12.93 -0.26 20.05
C GLU A 129 -11.93 0.02 21.17
N ILE A 130 -10.68 0.32 20.80
CA ILE A 130 -9.65 0.79 21.74
C ILE A 130 -10.11 2.11 22.37
N ALA A 131 -10.51 3.10 21.56
CA ALA A 131 -11.02 4.39 22.04
C ALA A 131 -12.24 4.25 22.98
N LYS A 132 -13.16 3.33 22.68
CA LYS A 132 -14.32 3.02 23.53
C LYS A 132 -13.92 2.46 24.89
N SER A 133 -12.90 1.61 24.93
CA SER A 133 -12.42 0.96 26.16
C SER A 133 -11.60 1.87 27.09
N ILE A 134 -11.24 3.07 26.65
CA ILE A 134 -10.55 4.05 27.50
C ILE A 134 -11.52 4.59 28.55
N LYS A 135 -11.23 4.34 29.83
CA LYS A 135 -12.08 4.72 30.97
C LYS A 135 -12.20 6.24 31.14
N ASN A 136 -11.08 6.95 31.21
CA ASN A 136 -11.06 8.41 31.39
C ASN A 136 -10.64 9.10 30.08
N LYS A 137 -11.62 9.28 29.19
CA LYS A 137 -11.41 9.82 27.84
C LYS A 137 -10.89 11.26 27.85
N GLU A 138 -11.36 12.10 28.77
CA GLU A 138 -10.93 13.49 28.88
C GLU A 138 -9.48 13.58 29.34
N SER A 139 -9.11 12.84 30.40
CA SER A 139 -7.73 12.80 30.88
C SER A 139 -6.79 12.26 29.80
N PHE A 140 -7.16 11.18 29.12
CA PHE A 140 -6.34 10.62 28.04
C PHE A 140 -6.14 11.59 26.87
N ARG A 141 -7.14 12.43 26.58
CA ARG A 141 -7.07 13.44 25.51
C ARG A 141 -6.11 14.58 25.84
N GLN A 142 -5.98 14.92 27.12
CA GLN A 142 -5.10 15.99 27.61
C GLN A 142 -3.63 15.59 27.68
N LEU A 143 -3.33 14.29 27.71
CA LEU A 143 -1.96 13.79 27.64
C LEU A 143 -1.28 14.26 26.35
N SER A 144 0.05 14.39 26.38
CA SER A 144 0.82 14.43 25.14
C SER A 144 0.66 13.13 24.36
N ASP A 145 1.08 13.16 23.11
CA ASP A 145 0.98 12.05 22.18
C ASP A 145 1.88 10.88 22.61
N GLU A 146 3.06 11.20 23.11
CA GLU A 146 4.05 10.27 23.65
C GLU A 146 3.60 9.67 24.98
N GLU A 147 3.03 10.48 25.88
CA GLU A 147 2.49 9.99 27.17
C GLU A 147 1.30 9.05 26.95
N ALA A 148 0.37 9.42 26.06
CA ALA A 148 -0.76 8.59 25.70
C ALA A 148 -0.31 7.23 25.12
N LEU A 149 0.76 7.22 24.32
CA LEU A 149 1.37 5.99 23.84
C LEU A 149 1.93 5.15 24.99
N GLN A 150 2.67 5.75 25.91
CA GLN A 150 3.24 5.05 27.05
C GLN A 150 2.16 4.45 27.96
N VAL A 151 1.04 5.15 28.16
CA VAL A 151 -0.11 4.65 28.91
C VAL A 151 -0.65 3.36 28.28
N LEU A 152 -0.85 3.32 26.96
CA LEU A 152 -1.37 2.13 26.27
C LEU A 152 -0.34 0.99 26.15
N ILE A 153 0.96 1.30 26.07
CA ILE A 153 2.02 0.29 26.00
C ILE A 153 2.34 -0.30 27.38
N LYS A 154 2.36 0.50 28.44
CA LYS A 154 2.72 0.03 29.79
C LYS A 154 1.52 -0.40 30.62
N GLY A 155 0.33 0.09 30.28
CA GLY A 155 -0.89 -0.22 30.99
C GLY A 155 -1.29 -1.68 30.92
N THR A 156 -2.12 -2.07 31.87
CA THR A 156 -2.68 -3.42 32.06
C THR A 156 -4.20 -3.44 31.95
N ASP A 157 -4.81 -2.29 31.67
CA ASP A 157 -6.24 -2.15 31.49
C ASP A 157 -6.70 -2.68 30.12
N GLU A 158 -8.02 -2.78 29.95
CA GLU A 158 -8.63 -3.32 28.72
C GLU A 158 -8.17 -2.57 27.46
N SER A 159 -8.03 -1.23 27.54
CA SER A 159 -7.59 -0.42 26.41
C SER A 159 -6.14 -0.72 26.01
N SER A 160 -5.25 -0.88 26.99
CA SER A 160 -3.86 -1.29 26.76
C SER A 160 -3.77 -2.71 26.21
N ALA A 161 -4.58 -3.65 26.72
CA ALA A 161 -4.61 -5.02 26.21
C ALA A 161 -5.07 -5.07 24.74
N LYS A 162 -6.14 -4.33 24.40
CA LYS A 162 -6.62 -4.20 23.01
C LYS A 162 -5.61 -3.50 22.11
N PHE A 163 -4.92 -2.46 22.60
CA PHE A 163 -3.90 -1.76 21.83
C PHE A 163 -2.67 -2.64 21.57
N LYS A 164 -2.16 -3.36 22.58
CA LYS A 164 -1.08 -4.35 22.42
C LYS A 164 -1.48 -5.45 21.44
N GLN A 165 -2.67 -6.02 21.61
CA GLN A 165 -3.20 -7.01 20.69
C GLN A 165 -3.38 -6.44 19.28
N PHE A 166 -3.78 -5.17 19.13
CA PHE A 166 -3.86 -4.51 17.84
C PHE A 166 -2.47 -4.38 17.21
N LEU A 167 -1.46 -3.94 17.95
CA LEU A 167 -0.09 -3.89 17.45
C LEU A 167 0.38 -5.30 17.08
N GLU A 168 0.25 -6.27 17.97
CA GLU A 168 0.63 -7.66 17.74
C GLU A 168 -0.09 -8.30 16.56
N ARG A 169 -1.43 -8.19 16.44
CA ARG A 169 -2.20 -8.79 15.34
C ARG A 169 -1.99 -8.10 14.01
N ASN A 170 -1.74 -6.79 14.01
CA ASN A 170 -1.28 -6.11 12.80
C ASN A 170 0.19 -6.42 12.49
N CYS A 171 0.93 -7.13 13.36
CA CYS A 171 2.34 -7.47 13.14
C CYS A 171 2.63 -8.97 12.97
N LEU A 172 1.83 -9.87 13.56
CA LEU A 172 2.15 -11.30 13.72
C LEU A 172 1.63 -12.16 12.58
N MET A 173 0.60 -11.73 11.87
CA MET A 173 0.34 -12.34 10.58
C MET A 173 1.29 -11.75 9.58
N ARG A 174 1.90 -12.62 8.77
CA ARG A 174 2.61 -12.34 7.50
C ARG A 174 1.74 -11.57 6.47
N ARG A 175 0.79 -10.72 6.93
CA ARG A 175 -0.42 -10.26 6.24
C ARG A 175 -1.01 -8.91 6.66
N ARG A 176 -0.37 -8.07 7.49
CA ARG A 176 -0.96 -6.75 7.88
C ARG A 176 0.08 -5.62 8.00
N PHE A 177 0.81 -5.34 6.93
CA PHE A 177 1.91 -4.36 6.86
C PHE A 177 1.49 -2.90 6.81
N LYS A 178 0.76 -2.43 7.83
CA LYS A 178 0.22 -1.05 7.82
C LYS A 178 1.15 -0.07 8.50
N GLY A 179 1.38 1.03 7.81
CA GLY A 179 2.24 2.13 8.19
C GLY A 179 1.77 3.43 7.54
N TYR A 180 2.11 4.58 8.11
CA TYR A 180 2.08 5.81 7.34
C TYR A 180 3.15 5.72 6.25
N ARG A 181 2.81 6.05 4.99
CA ARG A 181 3.71 5.91 3.81
C ARG A 181 4.21 4.48 3.60
N GLU A 182 3.30 3.51 3.67
CA GLU A 182 3.61 2.08 3.55
C GLU A 182 4.30 1.69 2.23
N ALA A 183 4.17 2.49 1.17
CA ALA A 183 4.84 2.24 -0.09
C ALA A 183 6.31 2.68 -0.12
N ASP A 184 6.74 3.58 0.78
CA ASP A 184 8.12 4.08 0.83
C ASP A 184 8.98 3.24 1.77
N ALA A 185 10.13 2.76 1.27
CA ALA A 185 11.03 1.86 1.98
C ALA A 185 11.63 2.46 3.26
N MET A 186 11.78 3.78 3.32
CA MET A 186 12.33 4.48 4.48
C MET A 186 11.38 4.44 5.68
N TYR A 187 10.06 4.34 5.47
CA TYR A 187 9.10 4.44 6.58
C TYR A 187 8.78 3.08 7.19
N LYS A 188 9.05 2.96 8.49
CA LYS A 188 8.75 1.74 9.27
C LYS A 188 7.24 1.55 9.47
N PRO A 189 6.76 0.30 9.51
CA PRO A 189 5.36 -0.03 9.86
C PRO A 189 4.97 0.49 11.26
N TRP A 190 3.67 0.48 11.58
CA TRP A 190 3.16 0.95 12.88
C TRP A 190 3.76 0.26 14.11
N LYS A 191 4.31 -0.95 13.98
CA LYS A 191 5.11 -1.56 15.05
C LYS A 191 6.33 -0.72 15.43
N GLY A 192 7.00 -0.19 14.41
CA GLY A 192 8.17 0.68 14.56
C GLY A 192 7.80 2.13 14.85
N ASN A 193 6.58 2.55 14.50
CA ASN A 193 6.07 3.88 14.80
C ASN A 193 4.53 3.88 15.04
N PRO A 194 4.08 3.61 16.28
CA PRO A 194 2.64 3.55 16.61
C PRO A 194 1.99 4.93 16.80
N MET A 195 2.75 6.02 16.67
CA MET A 195 2.24 7.37 16.92
C MET A 195 1.03 7.79 16.08
N PRO A 196 0.95 7.45 14.77
CA PRO A 196 -0.24 7.78 13.98
C PRO A 196 -1.53 7.19 14.56
N CYS A 197 -1.46 6.00 15.17
CA CYS A 197 -2.62 5.36 15.80
C CYS A 197 -3.14 6.17 17.00
N ILE A 198 -2.23 6.73 17.81
CA ILE A 198 -2.59 7.56 18.97
C ILE A 198 -3.31 8.83 18.53
N LYS A 199 -2.82 9.49 17.48
CA LYS A 199 -3.46 10.67 16.90
C LYS A 199 -4.87 10.36 16.43
N THR A 200 -5.06 9.26 15.69
CA THR A 200 -6.38 8.81 15.25
C THR A 200 -7.32 8.52 16.42
N ILE A 201 -6.85 7.82 17.47
CA ILE A 201 -7.64 7.55 18.68
C ILE A 201 -8.07 8.85 19.35
N LYS A 202 -7.16 9.82 19.54
CA LYS A 202 -7.49 11.12 20.12
C LYS A 202 -8.48 11.92 19.27
N THR A 203 -8.35 11.86 17.94
CA THR A 203 -9.33 12.47 17.02
C THR A 203 -10.71 11.85 17.19
N MET A 204 -10.81 10.52 17.28
CA MET A 204 -12.09 9.82 17.53
C MET A 204 -12.71 10.19 18.88
N LEU A 205 -11.89 10.42 19.92
CA LEU A 205 -12.34 10.90 21.22
C LEU A 205 -12.73 12.40 21.22
N SER A 206 -12.32 13.14 20.19
CA SER A 206 -12.57 14.58 20.06
C SER A 206 -13.90 14.91 19.38
N GLY A 207 -14.47 13.99 18.60
CA GLY A 207 -15.74 14.15 17.91
C GLY A 207 -16.96 13.96 18.81
N SER A 208 -18.15 14.28 18.28
CA SER A 208 -19.43 13.84 18.88
C SER A 208 -19.44 12.31 18.96
N GLY A 209 -20.09 11.75 20.00
CA GLY A 209 -20.13 10.30 20.26
C GLY A 209 -20.58 9.43 19.07
N GLU A 210 -21.19 10.02 18.04
CA GLU A 210 -21.51 9.39 16.75
C GLU A 210 -20.30 8.80 16.02
N GLN A 211 -19.10 9.37 16.16
CA GLN A 211 -17.89 8.80 15.52
C GLN A 211 -17.46 7.46 16.13
N LEU A 212 -17.93 7.17 17.36
CA LEU A 212 -17.69 5.92 18.07
C LEU A 212 -18.72 4.84 17.74
N GLU A 213 -19.85 5.17 17.13
CA GLU A 213 -20.83 4.16 16.74
C GLU A 213 -20.45 3.50 15.40
N PRO A 214 -20.52 2.17 15.30
CA PRO A 214 -20.28 1.50 14.03
C PRO A 214 -21.37 1.92 13.03
N LYS A 215 -20.97 2.17 11.80
CA LYS A 215 -21.94 2.44 10.72
C LYS A 215 -22.80 1.19 10.55
N VAL A 216 -24.11 1.32 10.73
CA VAL A 216 -25.05 0.20 10.57
C VAL A 216 -24.92 -0.36 9.15
N GLU A 217 -24.56 -1.63 9.04
CA GLU A 217 -24.50 -2.31 7.76
C GLU A 217 -25.93 -2.51 7.24
N LYS A 218 -26.28 -1.76 6.20
CA LYS A 218 -27.57 -1.92 5.51
C LYS A 218 -27.50 -3.13 4.59
N SER A 219 -28.61 -3.88 4.52
CA SER A 219 -28.72 -4.96 3.55
C SER A 219 -28.70 -4.39 2.12
N VAL A 220 -28.28 -5.19 1.15
CA VAL A 220 -28.28 -4.77 -0.26
C VAL A 220 -29.67 -4.33 -0.70
N ASP A 221 -30.71 -5.00 -0.23
CA ASP A 221 -32.10 -4.64 -0.54
C ASP A 221 -32.47 -3.27 0.03
N GLN A 222 -32.13 -3.01 1.31
CA GLN A 222 -32.35 -1.71 1.94
C GLN A 222 -31.62 -0.59 1.20
N VAL A 223 -30.37 -0.81 0.80
CA VAL A 223 -29.58 0.18 0.05
C VAL A 223 -30.23 0.49 -1.30
N LEU A 224 -30.72 -0.55 -2.01
CA LEU A 224 -31.36 -0.38 -3.31
C LEU A 224 -32.73 0.32 -3.20
N ASP A 225 -33.44 0.14 -2.10
CA ASP A 225 -34.73 0.79 -1.83
C ASP A 225 -34.59 2.25 -1.39
N GLU A 226 -33.48 2.61 -0.75
CA GLU A 226 -33.17 3.99 -0.34
C GLU A 226 -32.52 4.83 -1.44
N LEU A 227 -32.32 4.29 -2.66
CA LEU A 227 -31.76 5.04 -3.76
C LEU A 227 -32.66 6.22 -4.13
N LYS A 228 -32.06 7.40 -4.31
CA LYS A 228 -32.76 8.62 -4.73
C LYS A 228 -33.56 8.44 -6.02
N THR A 229 -33.09 7.56 -6.90
CA THR A 229 -33.79 7.21 -8.14
C THR A 229 -34.38 5.81 -7.98
N PRO A 230 -35.72 5.68 -7.95
CA PRO A 230 -36.36 4.37 -7.81
C PRO A 230 -36.00 3.49 -9.01
N LEU A 231 -35.59 2.26 -8.72
CA LEU A 231 -35.22 1.28 -9.75
C LEU A 231 -36.42 0.42 -10.12
N THR A 232 -36.62 0.19 -11.41
CA THR A 232 -37.56 -0.86 -11.89
C THR A 232 -37.11 -2.24 -11.38
N PRO A 233 -38.03 -3.21 -11.16
CA PRO A 233 -37.69 -4.54 -10.67
C PRO A 233 -36.60 -5.26 -11.48
N ILE A 234 -36.61 -5.12 -12.81
CA ILE A 234 -35.59 -5.69 -13.70
C ILE A 234 -34.21 -5.08 -13.43
N ARG A 235 -34.11 -3.75 -13.35
CA ARG A 235 -32.85 -3.06 -13.01
C ARG A 235 -32.36 -3.43 -11.62
N LYS A 236 -33.26 -3.52 -10.63
CA LYS A 236 -32.92 -3.96 -9.26
C LYS A 236 -32.34 -5.38 -9.28
N PHE A 237 -32.95 -6.29 -10.06
CA PHE A 237 -32.46 -7.65 -10.25
C PHE A 237 -31.08 -7.70 -10.91
N LEU A 238 -30.87 -6.97 -12.02
CA LEU A 238 -29.57 -6.93 -12.71
C LEU A 238 -28.46 -6.36 -11.81
N ILE A 239 -28.73 -5.26 -11.10
CA ILE A 239 -27.78 -4.65 -10.18
C ILE A 239 -27.44 -5.63 -9.04
N LYS A 240 -28.45 -6.20 -8.38
CA LYS A 240 -28.25 -7.09 -7.23
C LYS A 240 -27.51 -8.37 -7.59
N ASN A 241 -27.88 -9.02 -8.69
CA ASN A 241 -27.45 -10.39 -8.97
C ASN A 241 -26.31 -10.49 -9.99
N ILE A 242 -26.09 -9.46 -10.82
CA ILE A 242 -25.07 -9.51 -11.89
C ILE A 242 -23.97 -8.48 -11.62
N PHE A 243 -24.33 -7.20 -11.60
CA PHE A 243 -23.32 -6.14 -11.52
C PHE A 243 -22.67 -6.06 -10.13
N LEU A 244 -23.45 -6.10 -9.05
CA LEU A 244 -22.91 -5.97 -7.71
C LEU A 244 -21.91 -7.08 -7.35
N PRO A 245 -22.16 -8.38 -7.63
CA PRO A 245 -21.17 -9.42 -7.43
C PRO A 245 -19.91 -9.26 -8.31
N TYR A 246 -20.06 -8.76 -9.53
CA TYR A 246 -18.92 -8.49 -10.42
C TYR A 246 -18.06 -7.33 -9.88
N THR A 247 -18.70 -6.20 -9.54
CA THR A 247 -18.01 -5.03 -8.96
C THR A 247 -17.34 -5.37 -7.64
N ARG A 248 -17.99 -6.14 -6.76
CA ARG A 248 -17.37 -6.59 -5.50
C ARG A 248 -16.14 -7.46 -5.75
N ARG A 249 -16.17 -8.34 -6.74
CA ARG A 249 -14.98 -9.10 -7.17
C ARG A 249 -13.89 -8.19 -7.71
N GLY A 250 -14.22 -7.25 -8.58
CA GLY A 250 -13.26 -6.27 -9.12
C GLY A 250 -12.57 -5.44 -8.03
N VAL A 251 -13.36 -4.90 -7.08
CA VAL A 251 -12.81 -4.22 -5.89
C VAL A 251 -11.95 -5.17 -5.07
N GLY A 252 -12.36 -6.42 -4.90
CA GLY A 252 -11.58 -7.44 -4.21
C GLY A 252 -10.19 -7.67 -4.83
N TYR A 253 -10.11 -7.85 -6.14
CA TYR A 253 -8.84 -7.99 -6.87
C TYR A 253 -7.96 -6.74 -6.76
N ARG A 254 -8.58 -5.56 -6.80
CA ARG A 254 -7.88 -4.28 -6.63
C ARG A 254 -7.23 -4.15 -5.26
N GLU A 255 -7.99 -4.39 -4.19
CA GLU A 255 -7.46 -4.31 -2.82
C GLU A 255 -6.40 -5.39 -2.56
N LEU A 256 -6.54 -6.56 -3.16
CA LEU A 256 -5.55 -7.63 -3.07
C LEU A 256 -4.23 -7.26 -3.75
N SER A 257 -4.30 -6.66 -4.94
CA SER A 257 -3.12 -6.20 -5.67
C SER A 257 -2.36 -5.13 -4.87
N LYS A 258 -3.07 -4.14 -4.31
CA LYS A 258 -2.49 -3.14 -3.39
C LYS A 258 -1.79 -3.81 -2.22
N TYR A 259 -2.48 -4.73 -1.56
CA TYR A 259 -1.89 -5.47 -0.45
C TYR A 259 -0.61 -6.21 -0.85
N PHE A 260 -0.61 -6.89 -1.99
CA PHE A 260 0.55 -7.67 -2.42
C PHE A 260 1.77 -6.77 -2.66
N MET A 261 1.56 -5.61 -3.29
CA MET A 261 2.62 -4.61 -3.46
C MET A 261 3.21 -4.19 -2.10
N ILE A 262 2.37 -3.85 -1.12
CA ILE A 262 2.83 -3.46 0.21
C ILE A 262 3.51 -4.62 0.96
N TRP A 263 3.00 -5.84 0.79
CA TRP A 263 3.61 -7.05 1.33
C TRP A 263 5.04 -7.25 0.81
N MET A 264 5.22 -7.16 -0.51
CA MET A 264 6.53 -7.29 -1.15
C MET A 264 7.47 -6.18 -0.69
N ASN A 265 6.99 -4.92 -0.66
CA ASN A 265 7.75 -3.80 -0.14
C ASN A 265 8.23 -4.05 1.27
N ASN A 266 7.40 -4.60 2.15
CA ASN A 266 7.81 -4.79 3.54
C ASN A 266 8.96 -5.79 3.68
N HIS A 267 8.96 -6.88 2.90
CA HIS A 267 10.10 -7.81 2.91
C HIS A 267 11.38 -7.14 2.41
N LEU A 268 11.26 -6.32 1.36
CA LEU A 268 12.39 -5.53 0.87
C LEU A 268 12.86 -4.52 1.92
N LYS A 269 11.94 -3.86 2.63
CA LYS A 269 12.25 -2.93 3.73
C LYS A 269 13.05 -3.60 4.84
N ASP A 270 12.63 -4.78 5.28
CA ASP A 270 13.34 -5.51 6.34
C ASP A 270 14.79 -5.80 5.91
N GLY A 271 14.98 -6.18 4.64
CA GLY A 271 16.31 -6.34 4.04
C GLY A 271 17.12 -5.05 3.98
N PHE A 272 16.53 -3.95 3.51
CA PHE A 272 17.21 -2.65 3.41
C PHE A 272 17.58 -2.07 4.77
N TRP A 273 16.69 -2.14 5.75
CA TRP A 273 16.99 -1.69 7.11
C TRP A 273 18.08 -2.53 7.76
N TYR A 274 18.11 -3.84 7.50
CA TYR A 274 19.19 -4.70 7.96
C TYR A 274 20.52 -4.32 7.31
N LEU A 275 20.55 -4.17 5.98
CA LEU A 275 21.75 -3.76 5.24
C LEU A 275 22.27 -2.39 5.69
N ALA A 276 21.38 -1.40 5.79
CA ALA A 276 21.70 -0.06 6.28
C ALA A 276 22.33 -0.08 7.68
N GLN A 277 21.85 -0.96 8.57
CA GLN A 277 22.43 -1.13 9.90
C GLN A 277 23.84 -1.71 9.83
N GLN A 278 24.10 -2.70 8.97
CA GLN A 278 25.44 -3.26 8.80
C GLN A 278 26.41 -2.23 8.22
N MET A 279 26.02 -1.53 7.15
CA MET A 279 26.85 -0.50 6.53
C MET A 279 27.20 0.64 7.49
N ALA A 280 26.25 1.05 8.35
CA ALA A 280 26.51 2.05 9.37
C ALA A 280 27.45 1.53 10.47
N ASN A 281 27.31 0.26 10.87
CA ASN A 281 28.20 -0.36 11.87
C ASN A 281 29.64 -0.51 11.36
N GLU A 282 29.81 -0.77 10.06
CA GLU A 282 31.11 -0.88 9.38
C GLU A 282 31.71 0.49 9.05
N GLY A 283 30.97 1.59 9.26
CA GLY A 283 31.42 2.94 8.98
C GLY A 283 31.41 3.33 7.50
N LEU A 284 30.76 2.53 6.64
CA LEU A 284 30.59 2.82 5.21
C LEU A 284 29.64 4.01 4.96
N ILE A 285 28.66 4.18 5.85
CA ILE A 285 27.70 5.30 5.81
C ILE A 285 27.61 5.98 7.19
N PRO A 286 27.32 7.30 7.25
CA PRO A 286 27.35 8.05 8.49
C PRO A 286 26.17 7.76 9.43
N SER A 287 25.05 7.28 8.90
CA SER A 287 23.87 6.87 9.69
C SER A 287 23.02 5.88 8.90
N VAL A 288 22.18 5.11 9.61
CA VAL A 288 21.25 4.14 9.00
C VAL A 288 20.29 4.83 8.01
N ASP A 289 19.81 6.03 8.35
CA ASP A 289 18.87 6.76 7.51
C ASP A 289 19.50 7.23 6.19
N SER A 290 20.82 7.43 6.16
CA SER A 290 21.56 7.86 4.97
C SER A 290 21.44 6.86 3.81
N PHE A 291 21.28 5.57 4.12
CA PHE A 291 21.10 4.51 3.13
C PHE A 291 19.94 4.80 2.16
N PHE A 292 18.83 5.36 2.66
CA PHE A 292 17.62 5.56 1.86
C PHE A 292 17.73 6.70 0.82
N TYR A 293 18.85 7.43 0.84
CA TYR A 293 19.17 8.49 -0.10
C TYR A 293 20.20 8.06 -1.15
N LEU A 294 20.73 6.84 -1.05
CA LEU A 294 21.67 6.27 -2.00
C LEU A 294 20.94 5.50 -3.11
N THR A 295 21.53 5.54 -4.30
CA THR A 295 21.19 4.65 -5.42
C THR A 295 21.75 3.26 -5.16
N ALA A 296 21.13 2.23 -5.76
CA ALA A 296 21.66 0.88 -5.72
C ALA A 296 23.11 0.79 -6.24
N ASP A 297 23.48 1.61 -7.23
CA ASP A 297 24.84 1.62 -7.79
C ASP A 297 25.83 2.28 -6.82
N GLU A 298 25.41 3.33 -6.11
CA GLU A 298 26.20 3.93 -5.02
C GLU A 298 26.36 2.98 -3.83
N VAL A 299 25.32 2.20 -3.50
CA VAL A 299 25.41 1.15 -2.47
C VAL A 299 26.36 0.02 -2.90
N GLU A 300 26.34 -0.37 -4.17
CA GLU A 300 27.25 -1.40 -4.71
C GLU A 300 28.71 -0.93 -4.77
N ALA A 301 28.94 0.37 -4.89
CA ALA A 301 30.28 0.96 -4.95
C ALA A 301 30.96 1.17 -3.58
N LEU A 302 30.22 1.05 -2.47
CA LEU A 302 30.71 1.21 -1.08
C LEU A 302 31.21 -0.11 -0.51
#